data_AF-A0A511D289-F1
#
_entry.id   AF-A0A511D289-F1
#
_cell.length_a   1.000
_cell.length_b   1.000
_cell.length_c   1.000
_cell.angle_alpha   90.00
_cell.angle_beta   90.00
_cell.angle_gamma   90.00
#
_symmetry.space_group_name_H-M   'P 1'
#
loop_
_entity.id
_entity.type
_entity.pdbx_description
1 polymer ?
#
loop_
_entity_poly.entity_id
_entity_poly.type
_entity_poly.pdbx_seq_one_letter_code
_entity_poly.pdbx_strand_id
1 'polypeptide(L)'
;MSTQRCPRCTHQLPLAAFPERHRGKPGNYCTDCARDYRRQWKTWSPAARRERTSTTCTVAGCGKRIRAGRAYCAPHQQRADKYGDPHGSRPVSTSYQAVHKRLRRTKGAASIYPCATGCGRQARDWAYDHGDRGALVAQWYGKTVRYSTDPEHYRPLCGSCHTKSDRVNGYAAQPSDPEPRPLHWWL
;
A
#
# COMPACT_ATOMS: atom_id res chain seq x y z
N MET A 1 45.50 -14.75 -23.85
CA MET A 1 44.67 -13.81 -23.06
C MET A 1 44.04 -12.80 -24.01
N SER A 2 42.72 -12.62 -24.00
CA SER A 2 42.04 -11.67 -24.89
C SER A 2 42.33 -10.22 -24.47
N THR A 3 42.65 -9.35 -25.43
CA THR A 3 42.94 -7.92 -25.20
C THR A 3 42.03 -7.04 -26.06
N GLN A 4 41.84 -5.79 -25.64
CA GLN A 4 41.06 -4.77 -26.37
C GLN A 4 41.79 -3.42 -26.29
N ARG A 5 41.75 -2.65 -27.37
CA ARG A 5 42.30 -1.28 -27.41
C ARG A 5 41.27 -0.28 -26.88
N CYS A 6 41.65 0.54 -25.91
CA CYS A 6 40.80 1.62 -25.42
C CYS A 6 40.82 2.78 -26.44
N PRO A 7 39.69 3.21 -27.00
CA PRO A 7 39.64 4.28 -28.00
C PRO A 7 39.96 5.68 -27.43
N ARG A 8 40.01 5.82 -26.09
CA ARG A 8 40.26 7.10 -25.43
C ARG A 8 41.74 7.31 -25.05
N CYS A 9 42.38 6.34 -24.40
CA CYS A 9 43.81 6.41 -24.09
C CYS A 9 44.69 5.70 -25.11
N THR A 10 44.11 5.02 -26.11
CA THR A 10 44.79 4.25 -27.17
C THR A 10 45.59 3.01 -26.72
N HIS A 11 45.70 2.76 -25.42
CA HIS A 11 46.41 1.59 -24.86
C HIS A 11 45.68 0.27 -25.16
N GLN A 12 46.45 -0.79 -25.39
CA GLN A 12 45.97 -2.17 -25.50
C GLN A 12 46.00 -2.81 -24.11
N LEU A 13 44.84 -3.21 -23.59
CA LEU A 13 44.67 -3.67 -22.21
C LEU A 13 43.95 -5.03 -22.18
N PRO A 14 44.12 -5.84 -21.12
CA PRO A 14 43.35 -7.07 -20.94
C PRO A 14 41.86 -6.75 -20.77
N LEU A 15 40.97 -7.66 -21.19
CA LEU A 15 39.51 -7.44 -21.08
C LEU A 15 39.02 -7.13 -19.65
N ALA A 16 39.70 -7.64 -18.62
CA ALA A 16 39.42 -7.34 -17.21
C ALA A 16 39.59 -5.85 -16.85
N ALA A 17 40.33 -5.08 -17.63
CA ALA A 17 40.49 -3.64 -17.45
C ALA A 17 39.32 -2.81 -18.00
N PHE A 18 38.28 -3.45 -18.54
CA PHE A 18 37.07 -2.81 -19.08
C PHE A 18 35.87 -3.16 -18.18
N PRO A 19 35.03 -2.18 -17.81
CA PRO A 19 33.88 -2.44 -16.96
C PRO A 19 32.87 -3.31 -17.69
N GLU A 20 32.31 -4.29 -16.99
CA GLU A 20 31.28 -5.16 -17.52
C GLU A 20 29.96 -4.38 -17.69
N ARG A 21 29.35 -4.49 -18.87
CA ARG A 21 28.04 -3.89 -19.16
C ARG A 21 26.93 -4.91 -19.01
N HIS A 22 25.69 -4.41 -19.04
CA HIS A 22 24.50 -5.26 -19.12
C HIS A 22 24.66 -6.27 -20.27
N ARG A 23 24.51 -7.57 -19.97
CA ARG A 23 24.77 -8.74 -20.87
C ARG A 23 26.24 -9.18 -21.02
N GLY A 24 27.11 -8.89 -20.06
CA GLY A 24 28.46 -9.48 -19.98
C GLY A 24 29.45 -9.00 -21.04
N LYS A 25 29.12 -7.96 -21.80
CA LYS A 25 30.02 -7.37 -22.80
C LYS A 25 30.97 -6.38 -22.13
N PRO A 26 32.27 -6.39 -22.46
CA PRO A 26 33.20 -5.38 -21.96
C PRO A 26 32.80 -3.99 -22.46
N GLY A 27 33.01 -2.97 -21.63
CA GLY A 27 32.73 -1.59 -22.00
C GLY A 27 33.63 -1.07 -23.12
N ASN A 28 33.22 0.03 -23.76
CA ASN A 28 33.99 0.65 -24.85
C ASN A 28 35.25 1.38 -24.38
N TYR A 29 35.39 1.66 -23.08
CA TYR A 29 36.53 2.38 -22.50
C TYR A 29 37.10 1.56 -21.35
N CYS A 30 38.41 1.66 -21.11
CA CYS A 30 39.00 1.09 -19.90
C CYS A 30 38.41 1.75 -18.64
N THR A 31 38.54 1.09 -17.50
CA THR A 31 37.96 1.53 -16.21
C THR A 31 38.35 2.97 -15.85
N ASP A 32 39.61 3.36 -16.09
CA ASP A 32 40.10 4.70 -15.81
C ASP A 32 39.49 5.74 -16.74
N CYS A 33 39.52 5.50 -18.05
CA CYS A 33 38.87 6.37 -19.03
C CYS A 33 37.35 6.48 -18.79
N ALA A 34 36.69 5.40 -18.38
CA ALA A 34 35.26 5.41 -18.04
C ALA A 34 34.99 6.20 -16.75
N ARG A 35 35.91 6.18 -15.78
CA ARG A 35 35.83 6.96 -14.54
C ARG A 35 36.00 8.45 -14.83
N ASP A 36 37.00 8.81 -15.63
CA ASP A 36 37.26 10.19 -16.02
C ASP A 36 36.15 10.76 -16.90
N TYR A 37 35.65 9.97 -17.85
CA TYR A 37 34.47 10.35 -18.63
C TYR A 37 33.28 10.67 -17.72
N ARG A 38 32.99 9.84 -16.71
CA ARG A 38 31.90 10.09 -15.74
C ARG A 38 32.14 11.33 -14.88
N ARG A 39 33.38 11.61 -14.48
CA ARG A 39 33.75 12.83 -13.74
C ARG A 39 33.53 14.08 -14.61
N GLN A 40 34.06 14.07 -15.83
CA GLN A 40 33.92 15.17 -16.78
C GLN A 40 32.47 15.40 -17.19
N TRP A 41 31.69 14.34 -17.39
CA TRP A 41 30.28 14.47 -17.78
C TRP A 41 29.43 15.17 -16.71
N LYS A 42 29.78 14.99 -15.42
CA LYS A 42 29.14 15.73 -14.31
C LYS A 42 29.48 17.22 -14.31
N THR A 43 30.70 17.59 -14.73
CA THR A 43 31.16 19.00 -14.76
C THR A 43 30.77 19.73 -16.04
N TRP A 44 30.69 19.02 -17.18
CA TRP A 44 30.49 19.59 -18.52
C TRP A 44 29.06 19.56 -19.04
N SER A 45 28.06 19.28 -18.21
CA SER A 45 26.64 19.46 -18.61
C SER A 45 26.00 20.73 -18.02
N PRO A 46 26.40 21.96 -18.43
CA PRO A 46 25.64 23.18 -18.13
C PRO A 46 24.16 23.08 -18.54
N ALA A 47 23.86 22.34 -19.62
CA ALA A 47 22.49 22.14 -20.11
C ALA A 47 21.62 21.17 -19.28
N ALA A 48 22.22 20.33 -18.43
CA ALA A 48 21.44 19.42 -17.57
C ALA A 48 20.91 20.10 -16.29
N ARG A 49 21.40 21.31 -16.01
CA ARG A 49 20.84 22.24 -15.03
C ARG A 49 20.01 23.29 -15.76
N ARG A 50 19.10 22.86 -16.67
CA ARG A 50 17.93 23.70 -16.99
C ARG A 50 17.41 24.20 -15.66
N GLU A 51 17.29 25.51 -15.52
CA GLU A 51 16.53 26.17 -14.48
C GLU A 51 15.13 25.55 -14.54
N ARG A 52 14.97 24.46 -13.78
CA ARG A 52 13.67 23.87 -13.51
C ARG A 52 13.01 24.91 -12.64
N THR A 53 12.30 25.84 -13.28
CA THR A 53 11.26 26.63 -12.66
C THR A 53 10.51 25.65 -11.78
N SER A 54 10.74 25.77 -10.48
CA SER A 54 10.26 24.78 -9.53
C SER A 54 8.77 25.02 -9.43
N THR A 55 8.01 24.38 -10.30
CA THR A 55 6.57 24.38 -10.16
C THR A 55 6.27 23.60 -8.88
N THR A 56 5.53 24.26 -8.00
CA THR A 56 5.03 23.68 -6.76
C THR A 56 3.71 23.00 -7.04
N CYS A 57 3.38 22.00 -6.24
CA CYS A 57 2.11 21.29 -6.34
C CYS A 57 0.95 22.28 -6.19
N THR A 58 -0.07 22.16 -7.05
CA THR A 58 -1.26 23.04 -7.04
C THR A 58 -2.22 22.77 -5.88
N VAL A 59 -2.07 21.65 -5.16
CA VAL A 59 -2.83 21.36 -3.95
C VAL A 59 -2.47 22.37 -2.86
N ALA A 60 -3.46 23.15 -2.42
CA ALA A 60 -3.33 24.16 -1.38
C ALA A 60 -2.58 23.62 -0.16
N GLY A 61 -1.57 24.35 0.30
CA GLY A 61 -0.76 24.00 1.47
C GLY A 61 0.30 22.89 1.26
N CYS A 62 0.43 22.30 0.06
CA CYS A 62 1.39 21.22 -0.16
C CYS A 62 2.85 21.69 -0.29
N GLY A 63 3.10 22.72 -1.12
CA GLY A 63 4.44 23.30 -1.36
C GLY A 63 5.48 22.39 -2.00
N LYS A 64 5.21 21.08 -2.16
CA LYS A 64 6.17 20.12 -2.73
C LYS A 64 6.44 20.42 -4.20
N ARG A 65 7.70 20.27 -4.61
CA ARG A 65 8.12 20.40 -6.01
C ARG A 65 7.47 19.32 -6.88
N ILE A 66 7.12 19.67 -8.11
CA ILE A 66 6.57 18.76 -9.10
C ILE A 66 7.59 18.48 -10.21
N ARG A 67 7.36 17.40 -10.97
CA ARG A 67 8.11 17.15 -12.19
C ARG A 67 7.59 18.09 -13.28
N ALA A 68 8.47 18.57 -14.15
CA ALA A 68 8.08 19.44 -15.26
C ALA A 68 6.90 18.82 -16.05
N GLY A 69 5.90 19.65 -16.35
CA GLY A 69 4.70 19.25 -17.09
C GLY A 69 3.62 18.51 -16.27
N ARG A 70 3.76 18.39 -14.94
CA ARG A 70 2.68 17.87 -14.08
C ARG A 70 2.00 19.00 -13.33
N ALA A 71 0.74 18.81 -12.92
CA ALA A 71 0.04 19.71 -12.01
C ALA A 71 0.33 19.37 -10.53
N TYR A 72 0.58 18.09 -10.23
CA TYR A 72 0.67 17.57 -8.88
C TYR A 72 2.05 17.00 -8.54
N CYS A 73 2.42 17.03 -7.25
CA CYS A 73 3.56 16.26 -6.76
C CYS A 73 3.26 14.77 -6.87
N ALA A 74 4.28 13.91 -6.86
CA ALA A 74 4.11 12.48 -7.09
C ALA A 74 3.03 11.81 -6.21
N PRO A 75 2.90 12.12 -4.90
CA PRO A 75 1.82 11.59 -4.07
C PRO A 75 0.42 12.05 -4.49
N HIS A 76 0.24 13.33 -4.81
CA HIS A 76 -1.06 13.86 -5.23
C HIS A 76 -1.44 13.38 -6.63
N GLN A 77 -0.47 13.24 -7.53
CA GLN A 77 -0.72 12.60 -8.81
C GLN A 77 -1.19 11.15 -8.61
N GLN A 78 -0.50 10.36 -7.79
CA GLN A 78 -0.90 8.98 -7.54
C GLN A 78 -2.32 8.87 -6.95
N ARG A 79 -2.74 9.85 -6.13
CA ARG A 79 -4.12 9.91 -5.61
C ARG A 79 -5.12 10.29 -6.69
N ALA A 80 -4.82 11.32 -7.49
CA ALA A 80 -5.66 11.72 -8.62
C ALA A 80 -5.83 10.55 -9.62
N ASP A 81 -4.75 9.86 -9.97
CA ASP A 81 -4.78 8.73 -10.90
C ASP A 81 -5.60 7.56 -10.34
N LYS A 82 -5.53 7.32 -9.02
CA LYS A 82 -6.18 6.17 -8.37
C LYS A 82 -7.63 6.44 -7.96
N TYR A 83 -7.95 7.65 -7.54
CA TYR A 83 -9.22 8.00 -6.89
C TYR A 83 -9.95 9.16 -7.57
N GLY A 84 -9.40 9.75 -8.63
CA GLY A 84 -9.96 10.91 -9.32
C GLY A 84 -9.73 12.25 -8.61
N ASP A 85 -9.32 12.24 -7.35
CA ASP A 85 -9.16 13.46 -6.54
C ASP A 85 -7.74 13.57 -5.92
N PRO A 86 -6.94 14.60 -6.27
CA PRO A 86 -5.65 14.85 -5.63
C PRO A 86 -5.75 15.29 -4.17
N HIS A 87 -6.88 15.90 -3.76
CA HIS A 87 -7.19 16.29 -2.38
C HIS A 87 -7.77 15.14 -1.57
N GLY A 88 -8.25 14.11 -2.25
CA GLY A 88 -8.90 12.96 -1.64
C GLY A 88 -8.04 12.34 -0.55
N SER A 89 -8.60 12.29 0.66
CA SER A 89 -8.02 11.43 1.69
C SER A 89 -8.02 9.99 1.18
N ARG A 90 -7.02 9.19 1.56
CA ARG A 90 -7.06 7.77 1.20
C ARG A 90 -8.36 7.20 1.75
N PRO A 91 -9.19 6.50 0.94
CA PRO A 91 -10.39 5.89 1.46
C PRO A 91 -10.01 5.06 2.68
N VAL A 92 -10.78 5.25 3.74
CA VAL A 92 -10.64 4.48 4.97
C VAL A 92 -10.68 3.01 4.58
N SER A 93 -9.59 2.28 4.84
CA SER A 93 -9.58 0.85 4.57
C SER A 93 -10.69 0.21 5.40
N THR A 94 -11.62 -0.41 4.70
CA THR A 94 -12.75 -1.13 5.26
C THR A 94 -12.43 -2.59 5.53
N SER A 95 -11.16 -3.02 5.47
CA SER A 95 -10.83 -4.42 5.76
C SER A 95 -10.98 -4.72 7.25
N TYR A 96 -11.34 -5.97 7.58
CA TYR A 96 -11.44 -6.45 8.96
C TYR A 96 -10.24 -6.05 9.84
N GLN A 97 -9.01 -6.30 9.35
CA GLN A 97 -7.79 -5.91 10.07
C GLN A 97 -7.68 -4.40 10.28
N ALA A 98 -8.06 -3.59 9.28
CA ALA A 98 -7.98 -2.13 9.37
C ALA A 98 -8.99 -1.58 10.38
N VAL A 99 -10.19 -2.16 10.45
CA VAL A 99 -11.18 -1.83 11.48
C VAL A 99 -10.66 -2.18 12.86
N HIS A 100 -10.14 -3.38 13.09
CA HIS A 100 -9.60 -3.76 14.41
C HIS A 100 -8.39 -2.89 14.83
N LYS A 101 -7.53 -2.49 13.88
CA LYS A 101 -6.46 -1.52 14.14
C LYS A 101 -7.00 -0.15 14.52
N ARG A 102 -8.06 0.32 13.86
CA ARG A 102 -8.73 1.59 14.17
C ARG A 102 -9.33 1.55 15.56
N LEU A 103 -10.07 0.49 15.86
CA LEU A 103 -10.71 0.28 17.15
C LEU A 103 -9.70 0.30 18.30
N ARG A 104 -8.55 -0.35 18.14
CA ARG A 104 -7.47 -0.30 19.14
C ARG A 104 -6.88 1.11 19.33
N ARG A 105 -6.87 1.94 18.29
CA ARG A 105 -6.37 3.33 18.38
C ARG A 105 -7.40 4.26 19.01
N THR A 106 -8.68 4.09 18.68
CA THR A 106 -9.76 4.99 19.13
C THR A 106 -10.27 4.63 20.52
N LYS A 107 -10.46 3.33 20.80
CA LYS A 107 -10.97 2.83 22.07
C LYS A 107 -9.89 2.19 22.96
N GLY A 108 -8.64 2.08 22.50
CA GLY A 108 -7.59 1.40 23.27
C GLY A 108 -7.65 -0.14 23.20
N ALA A 109 -6.81 -0.80 24.00
CA ALA A 109 -6.80 -2.26 24.05
C ALA A 109 -8.05 -2.78 24.78
N ALA A 110 -8.73 -3.81 24.24
CA ALA A 110 -9.92 -4.38 24.88
C ALA A 110 -9.66 -4.78 26.34
N SER A 111 -8.45 -5.23 26.66
CA SER A 111 -8.05 -5.64 28.01
C SER A 111 -8.08 -4.54 29.06
N ILE A 112 -8.16 -3.26 28.72
CA ILE A 112 -8.36 -2.22 29.76
C ILE A 112 -9.80 -2.17 30.25
N TYR A 113 -10.72 -2.92 29.63
CA TYR A 113 -12.14 -2.95 29.96
C TYR A 113 -12.54 -4.28 30.61
N PRO A 114 -13.53 -4.26 31.52
CA PRO A 114 -14.21 -5.47 31.94
C PRO A 114 -15.01 -6.07 30.77
N CYS A 115 -15.24 -7.38 30.80
CA CYS A 115 -16.05 -8.06 29.80
C CYS A 115 -17.50 -7.54 29.82
N ALA A 116 -17.97 -7.04 28.67
CA ALA A 116 -19.26 -6.37 28.55
C ALA A 116 -20.49 -7.25 28.84
N THR A 117 -20.35 -8.58 28.86
CA THR A 117 -21.43 -9.49 29.30
C THR A 117 -21.66 -9.47 30.82
N GLY A 118 -20.83 -8.77 31.59
CA GLY A 118 -20.91 -8.76 33.06
C GLY A 118 -20.35 -10.02 33.75
N CYS A 119 -19.56 -10.85 33.05
CA CYS A 119 -19.05 -12.10 33.63
C CYS A 119 -17.89 -11.94 34.63
N GLY A 120 -17.53 -10.71 35.00
CA GLY A 120 -16.45 -10.40 35.94
C GLY A 120 -15.02 -10.55 35.41
N ARG A 121 -14.81 -11.16 34.24
CA ARG A 121 -13.48 -11.31 33.64
C ARG A 121 -13.05 -10.09 32.84
N GLN A 122 -11.75 -9.88 32.72
CA GLN A 122 -11.16 -8.87 31.85
C GLN A 122 -11.38 -9.23 30.38
N ALA A 123 -11.70 -8.25 29.54
CA ALA A 123 -11.84 -8.50 28.12
C ALA A 123 -10.49 -8.82 27.48
N ARG A 124 -10.51 -9.56 26.37
CA ARG A 124 -9.31 -9.91 25.59
C ARG A 124 -9.37 -9.30 24.20
N ASP A 125 -10.56 -9.32 23.62
CA ASP A 125 -10.80 -8.93 22.25
C ASP A 125 -11.97 -7.96 22.16
N TRP A 126 -11.96 -7.16 21.11
CA TRP A 126 -13.14 -6.43 20.69
C TRP A 126 -14.00 -7.34 19.81
N ALA A 127 -15.26 -7.52 20.18
CA ALA A 127 -16.21 -8.36 19.46
C ALA A 127 -17.30 -7.49 18.83
N TYR A 128 -17.65 -7.81 17.59
CA TYR A 128 -18.75 -7.18 16.88
C TYR A 128 -20.09 -7.57 17.52
N ASP A 129 -21.00 -6.63 17.75
CA ASP A 129 -22.28 -6.86 18.42
C ASP A 129 -23.40 -7.36 17.49
N HIS A 130 -23.16 -7.34 16.18
CA HIS A 130 -24.13 -7.70 15.12
C HIS A 130 -25.31 -6.74 14.95
N GLY A 131 -25.23 -5.52 15.50
CA GLY A 131 -26.27 -4.50 15.40
C GLY A 131 -26.22 -3.64 14.12
N ASP A 132 -25.14 -3.69 13.34
CA ASP A 132 -24.98 -2.86 12.15
C ASP A 132 -25.74 -3.44 10.95
N ARG A 133 -26.66 -2.65 10.38
CA ARG A 133 -27.35 -2.98 9.13
C ARG A 133 -26.41 -2.94 7.92
N GLY A 134 -25.37 -2.12 7.98
CA GLY A 134 -24.31 -1.98 6.96
C GLY A 134 -23.12 -2.92 7.16
N ALA A 135 -23.28 -3.99 7.96
CA ALA A 135 -22.20 -4.91 8.24
C ALA A 135 -21.57 -5.49 6.97
N LEU A 136 -20.24 -5.45 6.92
CA LEU A 136 -19.43 -6.04 5.87
C LEU A 136 -19.16 -7.52 6.16
N VAL A 137 -18.81 -8.24 5.10
CA VAL A 137 -18.38 -9.64 5.15
C VAL A 137 -16.96 -9.76 4.62
N ALA A 138 -16.11 -10.54 5.27
CA ALA A 138 -14.76 -10.85 4.79
C ALA A 138 -14.39 -12.29 5.08
N GLN A 139 -13.41 -12.81 4.34
CA GLN A 139 -12.75 -14.08 4.64
C GLN A 139 -11.55 -13.84 5.57
N TRP A 140 -11.52 -14.54 6.71
CA TRP A 140 -10.47 -14.46 7.72
C TRP A 140 -10.06 -15.86 8.17
N TYR A 141 -8.83 -16.28 7.82
CA TYR A 141 -8.34 -17.64 8.06
C TYR A 141 -9.32 -18.75 7.62
N GLY A 142 -9.89 -18.60 6.42
CA GLY A 142 -10.85 -19.55 5.85
C GLY A 142 -12.24 -19.51 6.47
N LYS A 143 -12.54 -18.52 7.32
CA LYS A 143 -13.86 -18.31 7.92
C LYS A 143 -14.49 -17.02 7.40
N THR A 144 -15.78 -17.10 7.08
CA THR A 144 -16.60 -15.92 6.80
C THR A 144 -16.88 -15.18 8.10
N VAL A 145 -16.44 -13.92 8.20
CA VAL A 145 -16.68 -13.05 9.36
C VAL A 145 -17.50 -11.84 8.97
N ARG A 146 -18.48 -11.48 9.81
CA ARG A 146 -19.23 -10.23 9.72
C ARG A 146 -18.59 -9.18 10.62
N TYR A 147 -18.54 -7.94 10.18
CA TYR A 147 -17.93 -6.85 10.93
C TYR A 147 -18.48 -5.50 10.47
N SER A 148 -18.44 -4.48 11.35
CA SER A 148 -18.85 -3.11 11.00
C SER A 148 -17.63 -2.22 10.76
N THR A 149 -17.78 -1.13 10.00
CA THR A 149 -16.77 -0.08 9.93
C THR A 149 -16.91 0.96 11.05
N ASP A 150 -18.05 0.95 11.76
CA ASP A 150 -18.35 1.82 12.89
C ASP A 150 -17.81 1.21 14.20
N PRO A 151 -16.89 1.90 14.91
CA PRO A 151 -16.39 1.47 16.21
C PRO A 151 -17.46 1.28 17.29
N GLU A 152 -18.65 1.87 17.16
CA GLU A 152 -19.72 1.75 18.17
C GLU A 152 -20.39 0.38 18.19
N HIS A 153 -20.31 -0.38 17.11
CA HIS A 153 -20.80 -1.76 17.05
C HIS A 153 -19.84 -2.80 17.63
N TYR A 154 -18.88 -2.38 18.45
CA TYR A 154 -17.90 -3.26 19.08
C TYR A 154 -17.92 -3.14 20.60
N ARG A 155 -17.94 -4.30 21.24
CA ARG A 155 -17.92 -4.44 22.71
C ARG A 155 -16.71 -5.26 23.16
N PRO A 156 -16.09 -4.92 24.32
CA PRO A 156 -14.94 -5.65 24.82
C PRO A 156 -15.41 -6.96 25.48
N LEU A 157 -14.96 -8.12 24.97
CA LEU A 157 -15.34 -9.44 25.49
C LEU A 157 -14.13 -10.25 25.93
N CYS A 158 -14.29 -11.06 26.98
CA CYS A 158 -13.32 -12.11 27.31
C CYS A 158 -13.42 -13.26 26.30
N GLY A 159 -12.36 -14.06 26.16
CA GLY A 159 -12.27 -15.08 25.10
C GLY A 159 -13.46 -16.05 25.04
N SER A 160 -13.92 -16.58 26.18
CA SER A 160 -15.06 -17.51 26.16
C SER A 160 -16.40 -16.83 25.87
N CYS A 161 -16.60 -15.58 26.33
CA CYS A 161 -17.82 -14.85 26.01
C CYS A 161 -17.84 -14.43 24.54
N HIS A 162 -16.68 -14.11 23.97
CA HIS A 162 -16.52 -13.85 22.55
C HIS A 162 -16.87 -15.11 21.73
N THR A 163 -16.27 -16.27 22.03
CA THR A 163 -16.61 -17.52 21.34
C THR A 163 -18.09 -17.88 21.48
N LYS A 164 -18.72 -17.65 22.65
CA LYS A 164 -20.16 -17.86 22.83
C LYS A 164 -20.98 -16.92 21.95
N SER A 165 -20.61 -15.63 21.90
CA SER A 165 -21.25 -14.63 21.03
C SER A 165 -21.14 -15.04 19.56
N ASP A 166 -19.96 -15.47 19.11
CA ASP A 166 -19.74 -15.92 17.73
C ASP A 166 -20.50 -17.20 17.38
N ARG A 167 -20.75 -18.09 18.35
CA ARG A 167 -21.59 -19.27 18.11
C ARG A 167 -23.06 -18.88 17.91
N VAL A 168 -23.54 -17.91 18.70
CA VAL A 168 -24.93 -17.44 18.62
C VAL A 168 -25.15 -16.56 17.39
N ASN A 169 -24.19 -15.70 17.05
CA ASN A 169 -24.34 -14.68 16.02
C ASN A 169 -23.61 -15.01 14.70
N GLY A 170 -22.58 -15.85 14.75
CA GLY A 170 -21.67 -16.16 13.63
C GLY A 170 -22.11 -17.34 12.77
N TYR A 171 -23.23 -17.99 13.10
CA TYR A 171 -23.87 -19.00 12.27
C TYR A 171 -25.35 -18.68 12.04
N ALA A 172 -25.67 -17.41 11.77
CA ALA A 172 -26.82 -17.20 10.90
C ALA A 172 -26.48 -17.95 9.61
N ALA A 173 -27.19 -19.06 9.37
CA ALA A 173 -27.14 -19.78 8.12
C ALA A 173 -27.04 -18.75 6.99
N GLN A 174 -26.11 -18.95 6.06
CA GLN A 174 -26.29 -18.36 4.73
C GLN A 174 -27.77 -18.53 4.41
N PRO A 175 -28.53 -17.49 4.03
CA PRO A 175 -29.86 -17.75 3.48
C PRO A 175 -29.63 -18.79 2.39
N SER A 176 -30.14 -20.00 2.59
CA SER A 176 -30.09 -21.08 1.63
C SER A 176 -31.14 -20.83 0.55
N ASP A 177 -31.28 -19.58 0.12
CA ASP A 177 -32.12 -19.21 -1.00
C ASP A 177 -31.17 -18.89 -2.16
N PRO A 178 -30.86 -19.86 -3.04
CA PRO A 178 -30.71 -19.47 -4.42
C PRO A 178 -32.03 -18.79 -4.79
N GLU A 179 -31.99 -17.49 -5.03
CA GLU A 179 -33.07 -16.77 -5.70
C GLU A 179 -33.54 -17.64 -6.88
N PRO A 180 -34.83 -18.06 -6.96
CA PRO A 180 -35.29 -18.81 -8.10
C PRO A 180 -35.06 -17.92 -9.32
N ARG A 181 -34.11 -18.32 -10.18
CA ARG A 181 -33.88 -17.65 -11.45
C ARG A 181 -35.23 -17.62 -12.17
N PRO A 182 -35.80 -16.45 -12.50
CA PRO A 182 -36.99 -16.42 -13.33
C PRO A 182 -36.64 -17.10 -14.65
N LEU A 183 -37.36 -18.18 -14.97
CA LEU A 183 -37.32 -18.80 -16.29
C LEU A 183 -37.96 -17.83 -17.28
N HIS A 184 -37.17 -16.86 -17.75
CA HIS A 184 -37.48 -16.14 -18.98
C HIS A 184 -37.27 -17.11 -20.14
N TRP A 185 -38.34 -17.81 -20.50
CA TRP A 185 -38.47 -18.45 -21.80
C TRP A 185 -38.98 -17.38 -22.78
N TRP A 186 -38.17 -17.15 -23.81
CA TRP A 186 -38.50 -16.36 -24.98
C TRP A 186 -39.68 -17.02 -25.71
N LEU A 187 -40.70 -16.21 -26.04
CA LEU A 187 -41.64 -16.43 -27.13
C LEU A 187 -41.50 -15.25 -28.09
#